data_AF-A0A813IAI4-F1
#
_entry.id   AF-A0A813IAI4-F1
#
_cell.length_a   1.000
_cell.length_b   1.000
_cell.length_c   1.000
_cell.angle_alpha   90.00
_cell.angle_beta   90.00
_cell.angle_gamma   90.00
#
_symmetry.space_group_name_H-M   'P 1'
#
loop_
_entity.id
_entity.type
_entity.pdbx_description
1 polymer ?
#
loop_
_entity_poly.entity_id
_entity_poly.type
_entity_poly.pdbx_seq_one_letter_code
_entity_poly.pdbx_strand_id
1 'polypeptide(L)'
;MIPFCYIVRVLVVGLNEATSKQPTPAAASLVSAARYVTVVSWLAYPFVGLATGFVGLAGPTALMYEQIGYSLVDVWAKAFSGVLIWAIASEKSAVEESGRLLPH
;
A
#
# COMPACT_ATOMS: atom_id res chain seq x y z
N MET A 1 4.29 13.89 -13.39
CA MET A 1 4.24 14.06 -11.92
C MET A 1 2.89 14.58 -11.43
N ILE A 2 2.27 15.56 -12.09
CA ILE A 2 0.96 16.11 -11.66
C ILE A 2 -0.12 15.03 -11.43
N PRO A 3 -0.35 14.05 -12.33
CA PRO A 3 -1.35 13.00 -12.09
C PRO A 3 -1.00 12.09 -10.91
N PHE A 4 0.29 11.79 -10.71
CA PHE A 4 0.77 10.96 -9.61
C PHE A 4 0.55 11.67 -8.25
N CYS A 5 0.91 12.95 -8.16
CA CYS A 5 0.68 13.75 -6.96
C CYS A 5 -0.82 13.86 -6.63
N TYR A 6 -1.69 13.91 -7.64
CA TYR A 6 -3.14 13.86 -7.43
C TYR A 6 -3.58 12.52 -6.82
N ILE A 7 -3.12 11.39 -7.35
CA ILE A 7 -3.44 10.07 -6.79
C ILE A 7 -2.96 9.96 -5.34
N VAL A 8 -1.73 10.39 -5.04
CA VAL A 8 -1.20 10.40 -3.66
C VAL A 8 -2.07 11.27 -2.75
N ARG A 9 -2.51 12.44 -3.20
CA ARG A 9 -3.42 13.30 -2.43
C ARG A 9 -4.76 12.62 -2.15
N VAL A 10 -5.34 11.96 -3.14
CA VAL A 10 -6.60 11.21 -2.97
C VAL A 10 -6.39 10.06 -1.97
N LEU A 11 -5.27 9.35 -2.07
CA LEU A 11 -4.91 8.27 -1.13
C LEU A 11 -4.70 8.76 0.29
N VAL A 12 -4.09 9.94 0.52
CA VAL A 12 -3.79 10.43 1.87
C VAL A 12 -4.95 11.21 2.50
N VAL A 13 -5.68 11.99 1.71
CA VAL A 13 -6.74 12.89 2.24
C VAL A 13 -8.11 12.53 1.70
N GLY A 14 -8.24 12.28 0.40
CA GLY A 14 -9.52 12.07 -0.27
C GLY A 14 -10.31 10.85 0.23
N LEU A 15 -9.63 9.82 0.73
CA LEU A 15 -10.25 8.59 1.23
C LEU A 15 -10.58 8.60 2.73
N ASN A 16 -10.34 9.70 3.45
CA ASN A 16 -10.59 9.76 4.90
C ASN A 16 -12.06 9.54 5.25
N GLU A 17 -12.99 10.17 4.52
CA GLU A 17 -14.44 9.99 4.73
C GLU A 17 -14.89 8.55 4.44
N ALA A 18 -14.35 7.92 3.40
CA ALA A 18 -14.64 6.52 3.09
C ALA A 18 -14.07 5.55 4.15
N THR A 19 -12.95 5.93 4.77
CA THR A 19 -12.32 5.17 5.85
C THR A 19 -13.13 5.28 7.15
N SER A 20 -13.71 6.45 7.45
CA SER A 20 -14.58 6.60 8.63
C SER A 20 -15.93 5.89 8.51
N LYS A 21 -16.35 5.55 7.28
CA LYS A 21 -17.56 4.78 7.00
C LYS A 21 -17.35 3.26 7.02
N GLN A 22 -16.16 2.78 7.40
CA GLN A 22 -15.92 1.34 7.53
C GLN A 22 -16.77 0.73 8.66
N PRO A 23 -17.17 -0.54 8.54
CA PRO A 23 -18.10 -1.17 9.47
C PRO A 23 -17.54 -1.36 10.88
N THR A 24 -16.20 -1.50 11.01
CA THR A 24 -15.53 -1.64 12.30
C THR A 24 -14.29 -0.74 12.40
N PRO A 25 -13.88 -0.36 13.63
CA PRO A 25 -12.60 0.34 13.84
C PRO A 25 -11.40 -0.44 13.32
N ALA A 26 -11.45 -1.78 13.35
CA ALA A 26 -10.41 -2.65 12.81
C ALA A 26 -10.35 -2.57 11.27
N ALA A 27 -11.49 -2.63 10.58
CA ALA A 27 -11.52 -2.41 9.13
C ALA A 27 -11.03 -1.01 8.75
N ALA A 28 -11.40 0.02 9.52
CA ALA A 28 -10.91 1.39 9.31
C ALA A 28 -9.39 1.51 9.46
N SER A 29 -8.80 0.89 10.49
CA SER A 29 -7.35 0.93 10.71
C SER A 29 -6.58 0.16 9.63
N LEU A 30 -7.10 -0.99 9.18
CA LEU A 30 -6.52 -1.76 8.08
C LEU A 30 -6.59 -1.01 6.74
N VAL A 31 -7.72 -0.36 6.43
CA VAL A 31 -7.85 0.50 5.24
C VAL A 31 -6.87 1.67 5.30
N SER A 32 -6.70 2.30 6.47
CA SER A 32 -5.71 3.35 6.68
C SER A 32 -4.28 2.84 6.43
N ALA A 33 -3.94 1.68 7.00
CA ALA A 33 -2.63 1.05 6.80
C ALA A 33 -2.38 0.73 5.31
N ALA A 34 -3.35 0.16 4.60
CA ALA A 34 -3.24 -0.14 3.17
C ALA A 34 -2.97 1.12 2.32
N ARG A 35 -3.62 2.25 2.65
CA ARG A 35 -3.40 3.55 1.98
C ARG A 35 -1.97 4.03 2.18
N TYR A 36 -1.47 4.01 3.41
CA TYR A 36 -0.10 4.46 3.70
C TYR A 36 0.97 3.52 3.13
N VAL A 37 0.78 2.21 3.22
CA VAL A 37 1.68 1.22 2.61
C VAL A 37 1.78 1.43 1.10
N THR A 38 0.66 1.71 0.43
CA THR A 38 0.67 2.03 -1.01
C THR A 38 1.53 3.25 -1.31
N VAL A 39 1.33 4.35 -0.58
CA VAL A 39 2.08 5.59 -0.79
C VAL A 39 3.57 5.40 -0.50
N VAL A 40 3.91 4.75 0.61
CA VAL A 40 5.31 4.46 0.98
C VAL A 40 5.99 3.58 -0.08
N SER A 41 5.30 2.55 -0.55
CA SER A 41 5.83 1.65 -1.59
C SER A 41 6.13 2.43 -2.88
N TRP A 42 5.24 3.33 -3.28
CA TRP A 42 5.44 4.15 -4.47
C TRP A 42 6.60 5.13 -4.35
N LEU A 43 6.80 5.70 -3.15
CA LEU A 43 7.92 6.60 -2.86
C LEU A 43 9.26 5.87 -2.67
N ALA A 44 9.25 4.56 -2.45
CA ALA A 44 10.48 3.76 -2.36
C ALA A 44 11.16 3.58 -3.74
N TYR A 45 10.42 3.56 -4.85
CA TYR A 45 11.00 3.46 -6.20
C TYR A 45 12.00 4.58 -6.54
N PRO A 46 11.67 5.88 -6.39
CA PRO A 46 12.64 6.93 -6.64
C PRO A 46 13.83 6.88 -5.68
N PHE A 47 13.66 6.35 -4.46
CA PHE A 47 14.78 6.15 -3.54
C PHE A 47 15.78 5.10 -4.07
N VAL A 48 15.30 3.99 -4.62
CA VAL A 48 16.16 2.95 -5.21
C VAL A 48 17.01 3.49 -6.36
N GLY A 49 16.39 4.22 -7.30
CA GLY A 49 17.10 4.80 -8.45
C GLY A 49 18.07 5.93 -8.06
N LEU A 50 17.75 6.70 -7.02
CA LEU A 50 18.65 7.75 -6.51
C LEU A 50 19.81 7.16 -5.71
N ALA A 51 19.58 6.11 -4.92
CA ALA A 51 20.60 5.51 -4.07
C ALA A 51 21.78 4.94 -4.88
N THR A 52 21.53 4.28 -6.01
CA THR A 52 22.60 3.80 -6.91
C THR A 52 23.38 4.95 -7.55
N GLY A 53 22.71 6.05 -7.90
CA GLY A 53 23.35 7.26 -8.42
C GLY A 53 24.21 8.01 -7.40
N PHE A 54 23.76 8.12 -6.13
CA PHE A 54 24.50 8.80 -5.06
C PHE A 54 25.75 8.04 -4.60
N VAL A 55 25.78 6.72 -4.76
CA VAL A 55 26.94 5.88 -4.43
C VAL A 55 28.01 5.91 -5.55
N GLY A 56 27.77 6.64 -6.65
CA GLY A 56 28.72 6.78 -7.76
C GLY A 56 28.91 5.48 -8.56
N LEU A 57 27.99 4.53 -8.42
CA LEU A 57 27.99 3.29 -9.18
C LEU A 57 27.48 3.57 -10.60
N ALA A 58 28.23 3.15 -11.61
CA ALA A 58 27.85 3.27 -13.01
C ALA A 58 27.97 1.92 -13.72
N GLY A 59 27.27 1.79 -14.85
CA GLY A 59 27.32 0.60 -15.68
C GLY A 59 26.58 -0.61 -15.09
N PRO A 60 26.95 -1.85 -15.49
CA PRO A 60 26.18 -3.06 -15.18
C PRO A 60 25.96 -3.32 -13.68
N THR A 61 26.92 -2.94 -12.84
CA THR A 61 26.83 -3.10 -11.39
C THR A 61 25.73 -2.21 -10.78
N ALA A 62 25.58 -0.97 -11.27
CA ALA A 62 24.51 -0.07 -10.82
C ALA A 62 23.12 -0.64 -11.16
N LEU A 63 22.97 -1.17 -12.38
CA LEU A 63 21.73 -1.81 -12.82
C LEU A 63 21.39 -3.02 -11.96
N MET A 64 22.36 -3.87 -11.61
CA MET A 64 22.13 -5.02 -10.73
C MET A 64 21.55 -4.59 -9.38
N TYR A 65 22.16 -3.61 -8.71
CA TYR A 65 21.67 -3.12 -7.42
C TYR A 65 20.29 -2.46 -7.52
N GLU A 66 20.04 -1.71 -8.59
CA GLU A 66 18.76 -1.09 -8.85
C GLU A 66 17.66 -2.16 -8.99
N GLN A 67 17.92 -3.24 -9.74
CA GLN A 67 16.97 -4.35 -9.89
C GLN A 67 16.73 -5.14 -8.59
N ILE A 68 17.75 -5.33 -7.77
CA ILE A 68 17.60 -5.92 -6.43
C ILE A 68 16.70 -5.02 -5.57
N GLY A 69 16.96 -3.71 -5.59
CA GLY A 69 16.13 -2.73 -4.87
C GLY A 69 14.67 -2.75 -5.32
N TYR A 70 14.42 -2.73 -6.63
CA TYR A 70 13.06 -2.80 -7.17
C TYR A 70 12.36 -4.12 -6.82
N SER A 71 13.09 -5.24 -6.80
CA SER A 71 12.52 -6.53 -6.39
C SER A 71 12.05 -6.51 -4.93
N LEU A 72 12.83 -5.90 -4.03
CA LEU A 72 12.43 -5.73 -2.62
C LEU A 72 11.22 -4.80 -2.48
N VAL A 73 11.21 -3.68 -3.21
CA VAL A 73 10.07 -2.76 -3.24
C VAL A 73 8.83 -3.47 -3.78
N ASP A 74 8.97 -4.32 -4.80
CA ASP A 74 7.87 -5.08 -5.38
C ASP A 74 7.27 -6.11 -4.42
N VAL A 75 8.11 -6.82 -3.65
CA VAL A 75 7.64 -7.72 -2.59
C VAL A 75 6.83 -6.93 -1.57
N TRP A 76 7.32 -5.76 -1.15
CA TRP A 76 6.59 -4.89 -0.22
C TRP A 76 5.26 -4.41 -0.81
N ALA A 77 5.31 -3.84 -2.02
CA ALA A 77 4.17 -3.24 -2.69
C ALA A 77 3.07 -4.26 -3.03
N LYS A 78 3.43 -5.51 -3.35
CA LYS A 78 2.48 -6.53 -3.81
C LYS A 78 2.08 -7.49 -2.69
N ALA A 79 3.04 -8.12 -2.01
CA ALA A 79 2.73 -9.16 -1.04
C ALA A 79 2.08 -8.59 0.24
N PHE A 80 2.67 -7.53 0.82
CA PHE A 80 2.11 -6.93 2.03
C PHE A 80 0.78 -6.24 1.76
N SER A 81 0.66 -5.53 0.63
CA SER A 81 -0.63 -4.95 0.22
C SER A 81 -1.69 -6.03 0.00
N GLY A 82 -1.32 -7.17 -0.58
CA GLY A 82 -2.22 -8.31 -0.77
C GLY A 82 -2.74 -8.87 0.56
N VAL A 83 -1.84 -9.06 1.55
CA VAL A 83 -2.22 -9.50 2.90
C VAL A 83 -3.13 -8.48 3.59
N LEU A 84 -2.87 -7.19 3.45
CA LEU A 84 -3.72 -6.13 4.03
C LEU A 84 -5.11 -6.12 3.40
N ILE A 85 -5.20 -6.26 2.07
CA ILE A 85 -6.50 -6.34 1.37
C ILE A 85 -7.28 -7.57 1.83
N TRP A 86 -6.61 -8.72 1.95
CA TRP A 86 -7.22 -9.94 2.48
C TRP A 86 -7.72 -9.75 3.92
N ALA A 87 -6.94 -9.11 4.79
CA ALA A 87 -7.35 -8.84 6.17
C ALA A 87 -8.59 -7.92 6.24
N ILE A 88 -8.66 -6.89 5.40
CA ILE A 88 -9.83 -6.01 5.28
C ILE A 88 -11.06 -6.81 4.84
N ALA A 89 -10.90 -7.68 3.83
CA ALA A 89 -11.99 -8.52 3.33
C ALA A 89 -12.49 -9.48 4.42
N SER A 90 -11.57 -10.15 5.14
CA SER A 90 -11.90 -11.08 6.22
C SER A 90 -12.69 -10.40 7.34
N GLU A 91 -12.26 -9.21 7.77
CA GLU A 91 -12.96 -8.44 8.81
C GLU A 91 -14.37 -8.05 8.37
N LYS A 92 -14.52 -7.55 7.13
CA LYS A 92 -15.83 -7.18 6.58
C LYS A 92 -16.75 -8.39 6.42
N SER A 93 -16.23 -9.53 5.98
CA SER A 93 -17.00 -10.78 5.88
C SER A 93 -17.48 -11.27 7.25
N ALA A 94 -16.65 -11.19 8.29
CA ALA A 94 -17.05 -11.56 9.65
C ALA A 94 -18.18 -10.67 10.18
N VAL A 95 -18.14 -9.37 9.89
CA VAL A 95 -19.22 -8.44 10.24
C VAL A 95 -20.52 -8.80 9.51
N GLU A 96 -20.45 -9.07 8.21
CA GLU A 96 -21.61 -9.47 7.41
C GLU A 96 -22.22 -10.79 7.91
N GLU A 97 -21.39 -11.75 8.32
CA GLU A 97 -21.82 -13.02 8.91
C GLU A 97 -22.50 -12.81 10.27
N SER A 98 -21.90 -12.01 11.14
CA SER A 98 -22.49 -11.67 12.45
C SER A 98 -23.81 -10.89 12.32
N GLY A 99 -23.95 -10.06 11.28
CA GLY A 99 -25.18 -9.32 10.97
C GLY A 99 -26.26 -10.16 10.27
N ARG A 100 -25.92 -11.34 9.74
CA ARG A 100 -26.85 -12.30 9.13
C ARG A 100 -27.35 -13.39 10.08
N LEU A 101 -26.92 -13.39 11.35
CA LEU A 101 -27.38 -14.33 12.38
C LEU A 101 -28.54 -13.77 13.21
N LEU A 102 -29.62 -13.35 12.55
CA LEU A 102 -30.97 -13.36 13.13
C LEU A 102 -31.91 -14.15 12.18
N PRO A 103 -32.77 -15.01 12.74
CA PRO A 103 -33.00 -16.37 12.27
C PRO A 103 -34.10 -16.48 11.20
N HIS A 104 -34.02 -17.54 10.39
CA HIS A 104 -35.19 -18.10 9.69
C HIS A 104 -35.94 -19.05 10.62
#